data_AF-D7AA74-F1
#
_entry.id   AF-D7AA74-F1
#
_cell.length_a   1.000
_cell.length_b   1.000
_cell.length_c   1.000
_cell.angle_alpha   90.00
_cell.angle_beta   90.00
_cell.angle_gamma   90.00
#
_symmetry.space_group_name_H-M   'P 1'
#
loop_
_entity.id
_entity.type
_entity.pdbx_description
1 polymer ?
#
loop_
_entity_poly.entity_id
_entity_poly.type
_entity_poly.pdbx_seq_one_letter_code
_entity_poly.pdbx_strand_id
1 'polypeptide(L)'
;METLRRLTGHGWLRTTGFTSATATYELLVQRRDSGPAAGETLVSGHIESDSWVLADVPGGRGLLTLEDGTSYPVLLVRRSGTAAEIALLPPFRSLVPN
;
A
#
# COMPACT_ATOMS: atom_id res chain seq x y z
N MET A 1 5.61 -13.48 -12.95
CA MET A 1 5.47 -12.12 -12.39
C MET A 1 6.80 -11.41 -12.54
N GLU A 2 6.81 -10.24 -13.16
CA GLU A 2 7.97 -9.36 -13.28
C GLU A 2 7.93 -8.30 -12.18
N THR A 3 9.04 -8.05 -11.47
CA THR A 3 9.13 -6.93 -10.53
C THR A 3 9.66 -5.71 -11.26
N LEU A 4 8.83 -4.67 -11.40
CA LEU A 4 9.20 -3.43 -12.07
C LEU A 4 9.97 -2.49 -11.14
N ARG A 5 9.53 -2.41 -9.87
CA ARG A 5 10.09 -1.47 -8.90
C ARG A 5 9.86 -1.94 -7.47
N ARG A 6 10.81 -1.60 -6.61
CA ARG A 6 10.68 -1.65 -5.14
C ARG A 6 10.70 -0.22 -4.61
N LEU A 7 9.81 0.08 -3.68
CA LEU A 7 9.66 1.40 -3.07
C LEU A 7 9.65 1.22 -1.56
N THR A 8 10.58 1.86 -0.87
CA THR A 8 10.58 1.97 0.58
C THR A 8 10.55 3.44 0.94
N GLY A 9 9.85 3.79 2.02
CA GLY A 9 9.78 5.19 2.43
C GLY A 9 8.85 5.42 3.60
N HIS A 10 8.65 6.70 3.90
CA HIS A 10 7.77 7.16 4.96
C HIS A 10 6.52 7.81 4.37
N GLY A 11 5.40 7.69 5.06
CA GLY A 11 4.14 8.21 4.60
C GLY A 11 3.12 8.37 5.71
N TRP A 12 1.88 8.59 5.29
CA TRP A 12 0.74 8.69 6.20
C TRP A 12 -0.30 7.64 5.85
N LEU A 13 -0.69 6.85 6.84
CA LEU A 13 -1.79 5.91 6.73
C LEU A 13 -3.05 6.51 7.37
N ARG A 14 -4.14 6.54 6.61
CA ARG A 14 -5.48 6.85 7.12
C ARG A 14 -6.36 5.62 6.97
N THR A 15 -6.97 5.19 8.07
CA THR A 15 -7.97 4.12 8.07
C THR A 15 -9.36 4.71 8.29
N THR A 16 -10.41 3.97 7.92
CA THR A 16 -11.79 4.42 8.15
C THR A 16 -12.07 4.49 9.65
N GLY A 17 -12.27 5.71 10.17
CA GLY A 17 -12.64 5.95 11.56
C GLY A 17 -11.55 6.57 12.45
N PHE A 18 -10.31 6.69 11.98
CA PHE A 18 -9.19 7.21 12.78
C PHE A 18 -8.47 8.40 12.13
N THR A 19 -7.78 9.16 12.96
CA THR A 19 -6.78 10.16 12.56
C THR A 19 -5.64 9.51 11.79
N SER A 20 -5.03 10.25 10.87
CA SER A 20 -3.83 9.82 10.13
C SER A 20 -2.71 9.44 11.09
N ALA A 21 -1.99 8.36 10.79
CA ALA A 21 -0.76 7.97 11.46
C ALA A 21 0.42 8.06 10.49
N THR A 22 1.60 8.41 10.99
CA THR A 22 2.85 8.19 10.25
C THR A 22 3.12 6.70 10.12
N ALA A 23 3.69 6.30 8.99
CA ALA A 23 3.98 4.91 8.71
C ALA A 23 5.21 4.75 7.80
N THR A 24 5.94 3.66 7.96
CA THR A 24 6.93 3.15 7.00
C THR A 24 6.25 2.15 6.08
N TYR A 25 6.55 2.21 4.78
CA TYR A 25 6.03 1.26 3.80
C TYR A 25 7.15 0.59 3.03
N GLU A 26 6.90 -0.64 2.61
CA GLU A 26 7.65 -1.36 1.60
C GLU A 26 6.67 -1.86 0.53
N LEU A 27 6.76 -1.32 -0.68
CA LEU A 27 5.88 -1.63 -1.81
C LEU A 27 6.65 -2.32 -2.93
N LEU A 28 6.00 -3.33 -3.51
CA LEU A 28 6.40 -4.04 -4.71
C LEU A 28 5.46 -3.67 -5.84
N VAL A 29 6.00 -3.06 -6.89
CA VAL A 29 5.30 -2.84 -8.15
C VAL A 29 5.63 -4.00 -9.07
N GLN A 30 4.62 -4.80 -9.40
CA GLN A 30 4.77 -6.00 -10.20
C GLN A 30 3.88 -5.96 -11.43
N ARG A 31 4.35 -6.55 -12.53
CA ARG A 31 3.57 -6.76 -13.74
C ARG A 31 3.38 -8.26 -13.96
N ARG A 32 2.15 -8.66 -14.25
CA ARG A 32 1.84 -10.03 -14.64
C ARG A 32 2.42 -10.29 -16.04
N ASP A 33 3.28 -11.30 -16.16
CA ASP A 33 4.03 -11.63 -17.38
C ASP A 33 3.29 -12.63 -18.29
N SER A 34 2.27 -13.30 -17.77
CA SER A 34 1.61 -14.41 -18.45
C SER A 34 0.15 -14.58 -18.02
N GLY A 35 -0.62 -15.28 -18.86
CA GLY A 35 -2.02 -15.62 -18.62
C GLY A 35 -3.03 -14.55 -19.09
N PRO A 36 -4.33 -14.72 -18.78
CA PRO A 36 -5.42 -13.87 -19.29
C PRO A 36 -5.33 -12.39 -18.90
N ALA A 37 -4.56 -12.07 -17.87
CA ALA A 37 -4.33 -10.72 -17.38
C ALA A 37 -2.85 -10.31 -17.50
N ALA A 38 -2.11 -10.88 -18.45
CA ALA A 38 -0.77 -10.42 -18.78
C ALA A 38 -0.78 -8.91 -19.08
N GLY A 39 0.22 -8.19 -18.56
CA GLY A 39 0.30 -6.73 -18.61
C GLY A 39 -0.38 -6.01 -17.43
N GLU A 40 -1.22 -6.70 -16.65
CA GLU A 40 -1.80 -6.14 -15.44
C GLU A 40 -0.71 -5.77 -14.44
N THR A 41 -0.77 -4.55 -13.93
CA THR A 41 0.12 -4.06 -12.87
C THR A 41 -0.57 -4.24 -11.53
N LEU A 42 0.17 -4.73 -10.55
CA LEU A 42 -0.26 -4.89 -9.17
C LEU A 42 0.76 -4.18 -8.28
N VAL A 43 0.26 -3.50 -7.25
CA VAL A 43 1.11 -2.89 -6.24
C VAL A 43 0.67 -3.36 -4.87
N SER A 44 1.54 -4.09 -4.20
CA SER A 44 1.28 -4.65 -2.88
C SER A 44 2.51 -4.52 -1.99
N GLY A 45 2.35 -4.72 -0.69
CA GLY A 45 3.46 -4.57 0.22
C GLY A 45 3.06 -4.63 1.68
N HIS A 46 3.99 -4.22 2.53
CA HIS A 46 3.84 -4.18 3.98
C HIS A 46 3.91 -2.74 4.47
N ILE A 47 3.18 -2.44 5.53
CA ILE A 47 3.19 -1.14 6.19
C ILE A 47 3.28 -1.32 7.70
N GLU A 48 4.09 -0.48 8.35
CA GLU A 48 4.19 -0.36 9.80
C GLU A 48 3.87 1.08 10.20
N SER A 49 2.89 1.23 11.08
CA SER A 49 2.42 2.49 11.63
C SER A 49 3.05 2.74 12.99
N ASP A 50 3.43 3.98 13.27
CA ASP A 50 4.00 4.41 14.55
C ASP A 50 2.94 4.42 15.68
N SER A 51 1.68 4.19 15.34
CA SER A 51 0.55 4.15 16.26
C SER A 51 -0.32 2.90 16.05
N TRP A 52 -1.18 2.63 17.02
CA TRP A 52 -2.11 1.49 17.05
C TRP A 52 -3.33 1.67 16.13
N VAL A 53 -3.21 2.46 15.04
CA VAL A 53 -4.29 2.77 14.09
C VAL A 53 -4.89 1.52 13.42
N LEU A 54 -4.16 0.39 13.45
CA LEU A 54 -4.58 -0.90 12.92
C LEU A 54 -5.18 -1.82 13.99
N ALA A 55 -5.14 -1.46 15.27
CA ALA A 55 -5.72 -2.28 16.34
C ALA A 55 -7.24 -2.43 16.21
N ASP A 56 -7.90 -1.34 15.83
CA ASP A 56 -9.35 -1.25 15.68
C ASP A 56 -9.82 -1.50 14.23
N VAL A 57 -8.86 -1.69 13.31
CA VAL A 57 -9.11 -1.96 11.88
C VAL A 57 -8.51 -3.31 11.52
N PRO A 58 -9.25 -4.43 11.74
CA PRO A 58 -8.75 -5.78 11.42
C PRO A 58 -8.50 -5.98 9.91
N GLY A 59 -9.09 -5.14 9.07
CA GLY A 59 -8.87 -5.07 7.64
C GLY A 59 -9.89 -4.15 6.99
N GLY A 60 -9.72 -3.87 5.70
CA GLY A 60 -10.67 -3.05 4.95
C GLY A 60 -9.98 -2.06 4.04
N ARG A 61 -10.55 -0.86 3.92
CA ARG A 61 -10.02 0.20 3.06
C ARG A 61 -9.33 1.28 3.87
N GLY A 62 -8.26 1.82 3.29
CA GLY A 62 -7.56 2.98 3.81
C GLY A 62 -7.02 3.86 2.69
N LEU A 63 -6.29 4.90 3.07
CA LEU A 63 -5.57 5.77 2.17
C LEU A 63 -4.11 5.84 2.65
N LEU A 64 -3.18 5.42 1.79
CA LEU A 64 -1.75 5.59 2.00
C LEU A 64 -1.28 6.81 1.22
N THR A 65 -0.72 7.79 1.91
CA THR A 65 -0.03 8.93 1.28
C THR A 65 1.46 8.67 1.34
N LEU A 66 2.11 8.63 0.17
CA LEU A 66 3.55 8.43 0.05
C LEU A 66 4.31 9.72 0.38
N GLU A 67 5.65 9.61 0.46
CA GLU A 67 6.53 10.74 0.77
C GLU A 67 6.41 11.91 -0.22
N ASP A 68 6.12 11.60 -1.50
CA ASP A 68 5.91 12.59 -2.55
C ASP A 68 4.54 13.31 -2.46
N GLY A 69 3.74 13.00 -1.45
CA GLY A 69 2.40 13.54 -1.23
C GLY A 69 1.30 12.87 -2.03
N THR A 70 1.61 11.89 -2.88
CA THR A 70 0.61 11.15 -3.66
C THR A 70 -0.15 10.19 -2.76
N SER A 71 -1.49 10.25 -2.80
CA SER A 71 -2.35 9.36 -2.03
C SER A 71 -2.95 8.24 -2.88
N TYR A 72 -2.86 7.02 -2.37
CA TYR A 72 -3.40 5.81 -2.96
C TYR A 72 -4.43 5.17 -2.05
N PRO A 73 -5.64 4.84 -2.56
CA PRO A 73 -6.55 3.98 -1.83
C PRO A 73 -5.92 2.58 -1.71
N VAL A 74 -5.99 2.00 -0.52
CA VAL A 74 -5.40 0.69 -0.21
C VAL A 74 -6.43 -0.26 0.39
N LEU A 75 -6.29 -1.54 0.09
CA LEU A 75 -6.85 -2.62 0.88
C LEU A 75 -5.83 -3.01 1.95
N LEU A 76 -6.30 -3.15 3.19
CA LEU A 76 -5.50 -3.47 4.36
C LEU A 76 -5.88 -4.85 4.88
N VAL A 77 -4.87 -5.67 5.21
CA VAL A 77 -5.02 -6.92 5.95
C VAL A 77 -4.12 -6.85 7.17
N ARG A 78 -4.72 -6.72 8.35
CA ARG A 78 -3.99 -6.54 9.61
C ARG A 78 -3.09 -7.74 9.91
N ARG A 79 -1.85 -7.45 10.32
CA ARG A 79 -0.92 -8.42 10.91
C ARG A 79 -0.80 -8.24 12.42
N SER A 80 -0.75 -6.98 12.89
CA SER A 80 -0.66 -6.63 14.31
C SER A 80 -1.42 -5.33 14.61
N GLY A 81 -1.35 -4.77 15.82
CA GLY A 81 -1.93 -3.45 16.11
C GLY A 81 -1.28 -2.28 15.34
N THR A 82 -0.08 -2.49 14.81
CA THR A 82 0.74 -1.48 14.12
C THR A 82 1.14 -1.89 12.71
N ALA A 83 0.93 -3.13 12.29
CA ALA A 83 1.39 -3.62 10.99
C ALA A 83 0.27 -4.26 10.15
N ALA A 84 0.34 -4.08 8.83
CA ALA A 84 -0.60 -4.66 7.87
C ALA A 84 0.07 -4.97 6.52
N GLU A 85 -0.47 -5.96 5.82
CA GLU A 85 -0.27 -6.08 4.38
C GLU A 85 -1.21 -5.12 3.67
N ILE A 86 -0.75 -4.58 2.55
CA ILE A 86 -1.52 -3.68 1.71
C ILE A 86 -1.51 -4.09 0.24
N ALA A 87 -2.61 -3.79 -0.42
CA ALA A 87 -2.70 -3.74 -1.88
C ALA A 87 -3.22 -2.37 -2.28
N LEU A 88 -2.45 -1.62 -3.07
CA LEU A 88 -2.90 -0.35 -3.61
C LEU A 88 -3.93 -0.63 -4.71
N LEU A 89 -4.95 0.22 -4.76
CA LEU A 89 -5.96 0.20 -5.80
C LEU A 89 -5.56 1.16 -6.92
N PRO A 90 -5.80 0.80 -8.20
CA PRO A 90 -5.50 1.65 -9.33
C PRO A 90 -6.26 2.99 -9.24
N PRO A 91 -5.74 4.05 -9.87
CA PRO A 91 -4.63 4.05 -10.84
C PRO A 91 -3.23 4.23 -10.23
N PHE A 92 -2.19 3.58 -10.78
CA PHE A 92 -0.81 3.56 -10.27
C PHE A 92 0.15 4.60 -10.91
N ARG A 93 -0.37 5.74 -11.37
CA ARG A 93 0.29 6.59 -12.37
C ARG A 93 1.73 7.02 -12.01
N SER A 94 2.07 7.27 -10.74
CA SER A 94 3.43 7.68 -10.35
C SER A 94 4.36 6.51 -9.96
N LEU A 95 3.84 5.29 -9.87
CA LEU A 95 4.58 4.13 -9.34
C LEU A 95 5.16 3.24 -10.44
N VAL A 96 4.55 3.25 -11.62
CA VAL A 96 4.98 2.44 -12.77
C VAL A 96 6.02 3.24 -13.57
N PRO A 97 7.25 2.73 -13.75
CA PRO A 97 8.22 3.35 -14.65
C PRO A 97 7.67 3.35 -16.08
N ASN A 98 7.85 4.47 -16.80
CA ASN A 98 7.55 4.57 -18.24
C ASN A 98 8.48 3.67 -19.06
#